data_AF-A0A6V7HTN8-F1
#
_entry.id   AF-A0A6V7HTN8-F1
#
_cell.length_a   1.000
_cell.length_b   1.000
_cell.length_c   1.000
_cell.angle_alpha   90.00
_cell.angle_beta   90.00
_cell.angle_gamma   90.00
#
_symmetry.space_group_name_H-M   'P 1'
#
loop_
_entity.id
_entity.type
_entity.pdbx_description
1 polymer ?
#
loop_
_entity_poly.entity_id
_entity_poly.type
_entity_poly.pdbx_seq_one_letter_code
_entity_poly.pdbx_strand_id
1 'polypeptide(L)' 'SFFGFGQSAGLEIILNGADTRKTAEIKTEDGKKERHLLYYDGETVSGK' A
#
# COMPACT_ATOMS: atom_id res chain seq x y z
N SER A 1 -1.49 8.74 23.64
CA SER A 1 -2.78 9.45 23.57
C SER A 1 -2.58 10.84 24.14
N PHE A 2 -2.56 11.87 23.29
CA PHE A 2 -2.47 13.29 23.69
C PHE A 2 -3.25 14.12 22.65
N PHE A 3 -4.29 14.80 23.13
CA PHE A 3 -5.10 15.85 22.48
C PHE A 3 -5.81 15.54 21.14
N GLY A 4 -7.00 14.93 21.24
CA GLY A 4 -8.24 15.68 20.99
C GLY A 4 -8.84 15.74 19.58
N PHE A 5 -8.08 15.53 18.51
CA PHE A 5 -8.65 15.30 17.17
C PHE A 5 -7.77 14.30 16.42
N GLY A 6 -8.12 13.00 16.55
CA GLY A 6 -7.57 11.99 15.64
C GLY A 6 -8.00 12.29 14.20
N GLN A 7 -7.28 11.74 13.20
CA GLN A 7 -7.71 11.82 11.79
C GLN A 7 -9.22 11.55 11.71
N SER A 8 -9.99 12.56 11.32
CA SER A 8 -11.46 12.50 11.31
C SER A 8 -12.01 11.62 10.18
N ALA A 9 -11.15 11.19 9.25
CA ALA A 9 -11.48 10.30 8.16
C ALA A 9 -10.31 9.35 7.89
N GLY A 10 -10.63 8.05 7.72
CA GLY A 10 -9.71 7.06 7.19
C GLY A 10 -9.73 7.09 5.66
N LEU A 11 -8.55 7.06 5.05
CA LEU A 11 -8.39 6.94 3.60
C LEU A 11 -7.80 5.56 3.30
N GLU A 12 -8.36 4.89 2.32
CA GLU A 12 -7.88 3.61 1.81
C GLU A 12 -7.72 3.74 0.29
N ILE A 13 -6.70 3.07 -0.26
CA ILE A 13 -6.46 2.98 -1.70
C ILE A 13 -6.59 1.51 -2.07
N ILE A 14 -7.57 1.19 -2.91
CA ILE A 14 -7.85 -0.18 -3.36
C ILE A 14 -7.54 -0.27 -4.85
N LEU A 15 -6.44 -0.95 -5.19
CA LEU A 15 -6.06 -1.16 -6.58
C LEU A 15 -6.86 -2.30 -7.21
N ASN A 16 -7.22 -2.14 -8.48
CA ASN A 16 -7.92 -3.16 -9.24
C ASN A 16 -7.03 -4.40 -9.41
N GLY A 17 -7.58 -5.59 -9.10
CA GLY A 17 -6.86 -6.87 -9.16
C GLY A 17 -5.81 -7.08 -8.06
N ALA A 18 -5.88 -6.33 -6.96
CA ALA A 18 -4.92 -6.45 -5.85
C ALA A 18 -4.86 -7.85 -5.20
N ASP A 19 -5.94 -8.64 -5.31
CA ASP A 19 -6.07 -10.00 -4.79
C ASP A 19 -5.27 -11.05 -5.58
N THR A 20 -5.07 -10.81 -6.87
CA THR A 20 -4.40 -11.74 -7.81
C THR A 20 -3.05 -11.24 -8.29
N ARG A 21 -2.76 -9.96 -8.12
CA ARG A 21 -1.50 -9.34 -8.56
C ARG A 21 -0.30 -9.83 -7.73
N LYS A 22 0.85 -9.98 -8.39
CA LYS A 22 2.11 -10.38 -7.75
C LYS A 22 2.57 -9.33 -6.73
N THR A 23 3.25 -9.80 -5.69
CA THR A 23 3.89 -8.93 -4.69
C THR A 23 5.41 -9.11 -4.68
N ALA A 24 6.12 -8.09 -4.21
CA ALA A 24 7.55 -8.13 -3.96
C ALA A 24 7.83 -7.90 -2.47
N GLU A 25 8.89 -8.53 -1.96
CA GLU A 25 9.37 -8.30 -0.60
C GLU A 25 10.36 -7.13 -0.60
N ILE A 26 10.12 -6.15 0.27
CA ILE A 26 10.96 -4.96 0.43
C ILE A 26 11.49 -4.94 1.85
N LYS A 27 12.82 -4.85 1.98
CA LYS A 27 13.45 -4.62 3.28
C LYS A 27 13.48 -3.12 3.56
N THR A 28 12.80 -2.70 4.62
CA THR A 28 12.73 -1.31 5.06
C THR A 28 13.98 -0.91 5.86
N GLU A 29 14.15 0.39 6.08
CA GLU A 29 15.30 0.95 6.82
C GLU A 29 15.35 0.46 8.28
N ASP A 30 14.19 0.20 8.89
CA ASP A 30 14.08 -0.40 10.23
C ASP A 30 14.30 -1.93 10.22
N GLY A 31 14.65 -2.51 9.08
CA GLY A 31 15.01 -3.91 8.91
C GLY A 31 13.82 -4.86 8.78
N LYS A 32 12.58 -4.36 8.78
CA LYS A 32 11.38 -5.17 8.53
C LYS A 32 11.30 -5.58 7.06
N LYS A 33 10.52 -6.63 6.82
CA LYS A 33 10.17 -7.12 5.49
C LYS A 33 8.70 -6.86 5.25
N GLU A 34 8.40 -6.03 4.26
CA GLU A 34 7.04 -5.70 3.86
C GLU A 34 6.75 -6.24 2.46
N ARG A 35 5.48 -6.55 2.19
CA ARG A 35 5.03 -7.01 0.87
C ARG A 35 4.20 -5.94 0.20
N HIS A 36 4.62 -5.54 -1.00
CA HIS A 36 3.96 -4.52 -1.79
C HIS A 36 3.60 -5.06 -3.17
N LEU A 37 2.55 -4.52 -3.80
CA LEU A 37 2.13 -4.92 -5.14
C LEU A 37 3.22 -4.56 -6.17
N LEU A 38 3.55 -5.51 -7.03
CA LEU A 38 4.59 -5.36 -8.05
C LEU A 38 4.00 -4.86 -9.36
N TYR A 39 4.65 -3.83 -9.91
CA TYR A 39 4.34 -3.26 -11.22
C TYR A 39 5.60 -3.18 -12.07
N TYR A 40 5.43 -3.33 -13.38
CA TYR A 40 6.48 -3.16 -14.38
C TYR A 40 6.23 -1.92 -15.23
N ASP A 41 7.25 -1.49 -15.96
CA ASP A 41 7.13 -0.35 -16.87
C ASP A 41 6.02 -0.59 -17.91
N GLY A 42 5.24 0.46 -18.16
CA GLY A 42 4.07 0.43 -19.06
C GLY A 42 2.80 -0.18 -18.48
N GLU A 43 2.79 -0.75 -17.27
CA GLU A 43 1.56 -1.27 -16.67
C GLU A 43 0.62 -0.17 -16.18
N THR A 44 -0.69 -0.40 -16.35
CA THR A 44 -1.72 0.52 -15.86
C THR A 44 -1.96 0.35 -14.35
N VAL A 45 -1.93 1.47 -13.62
CA VAL A 45 -2.34 1.55 -12.21
C VAL A 45 -3.72 2.19 -12.13
N SER A 46 -4.70 1.47 -11.61
CA SER A 46 -6.08 1.97 -11.44
C SER A 46 -6.71 1.39 -10.17
N GLY A 47 -7.68 2.11 -9.59
CA GLY A 47 -8.30 1.76 -8.31
C GLY A 47 -9.27 2.83 -7.83
N LYS A 48 -9.62 2.77 -6.54
CA LYS A 48 -10.46 3.76 -5.85
C LYS A 48 -9.96 4.04 -4.44
#